data_AF-A0A653X2C6-F1
#
_entry.id   AF-A0A653X2C6-F1
#
_cell.length_a   1.000
_cell.length_b   1.000
_cell.length_c   1.000
_cell.angle_alpha   90.00
_cell.angle_beta   90.00
_cell.angle_gamma   90.00
#
_symmetry.space_group_name_H-M   'P 1'
#
loop_
_entity.id
_entity.type
_entity.pdbx_description
1 polymer ?
#
loop_
_entity_poly.entity_id
_entity_poly.type
_entity_poly.pdbx_seq_one_letter_code
_entity_poly.pdbx_strand_id
1 'polypeptide(L)'
;MKIGNLLGFPSLSALATTVLLGCSETTPGQPLDASHAQVPACVEGQPAGIAPTASEIAAHRQYDVPLLTIAEPHDPERIWGLTLVLQVDSSGAVTCYRAEDEFGDPQPMTNERRALLRGMRTWRFEPFLQEGAAVPATVREQVYEQRLPHTHRSPPGVQLDQVTISLRRTGCFGSCPAYSVEIQGNGAVTYDGHGWVDVEGVHRYEIPPSQVALLVADMTRRNLWSMDTSYRTPITDNPTHVLTLRMGEHVHRIDDYAGVMVGMPRDIREFQAHVDKVGQVEAWTRLSVAAVDRLQQEGFDFRSPAAGDLLARAVENEAGQDEEAMLLLIEYGAPLQDGTSNGLQTATAEPSLLDRALENHRLLLVSPLIERGALKTQGALDPHKLDSAFQAAIRGGRLAAVQAIWDQGGHGVQPALFFTEKPDQMTKDVPVTFLLARRYGDERWEGLRIAQWLAARGVDLKARGASRTTLLHIAVKAGDIEFVRFLLNQEFDVNALGEFDLPALGGATNEDIALLLLQHGSDWQMDDNGSGFLRYARDQHWNRALAWLKAHQQPKLQR
;
A
#
# COMPACT_ATOMS: atom_id res chain seq x y z
N MET A 1 -74.46 9.47 8.93
CA MET A 1 -74.35 10.70 8.11
C MET A 1 -73.22 10.48 7.11
N LYS A 2 -73.52 9.92 5.91
CA LYS A 2 -73.64 10.58 4.58
C LYS A 2 -72.36 11.37 4.17
N ILE A 3 -71.50 10.84 3.28
CA ILE A 3 -71.43 11.02 1.78
C ILE A 3 -71.03 12.47 1.41
N GLY A 4 -70.12 12.81 0.48
CA GLY A 4 -69.37 12.10 -0.57
C GLY A 4 -68.66 13.08 -1.54
N ASN A 5 -68.10 12.52 -2.61
CA ASN A 5 -67.33 13.08 -3.75
C ASN A 5 -67.87 14.32 -4.50
N LEU A 6 -66.98 14.97 -5.31
CA LEU A 6 -67.08 15.31 -6.77
C LEU A 6 -66.02 16.38 -7.13
N LEU A 7 -64.99 16.13 -7.97
CA LEU A 7 -64.88 16.14 -9.46
C LEU A 7 -65.25 17.46 -10.18
N GLY A 8 -64.34 17.90 -11.08
CA GLY A 8 -64.61 18.91 -12.12
C GLY A 8 -63.40 19.27 -13.01
N PHE A 9 -63.28 18.58 -14.16
CA PHE A 9 -62.49 19.00 -15.35
C PHE A 9 -63.32 19.96 -16.24
N PRO A 10 -62.67 20.67 -17.18
CA PRO A 10 -63.00 20.49 -18.61
C PRO A 10 -61.72 20.55 -19.49
N SER A 11 -61.64 20.22 -20.78
CA SER A 11 -62.43 19.50 -21.78
C SER A 11 -61.54 19.37 -23.03
N LEU A 12 -61.59 18.25 -23.75
CA LEU A 12 -60.89 18.02 -25.03
C LEU A 12 -61.47 18.87 -26.18
N SER A 13 -60.62 19.18 -27.17
CA SER A 13 -61.03 19.33 -28.58
C SER A 13 -59.88 18.92 -29.49
N ALA A 14 -60.05 17.79 -30.17
CA ALA A 14 -59.23 17.35 -31.29
C ALA A 14 -59.87 17.80 -32.60
N LEU A 15 -59.06 18.17 -33.60
CA LEU A 15 -59.40 18.06 -35.02
C LEU A 15 -58.10 17.93 -35.83
N ALA A 16 -58.03 16.84 -36.60
CA ALA A 16 -56.94 16.47 -37.47
C ALA A 16 -57.25 16.91 -38.91
N THR A 17 -56.27 17.40 -39.68
CA THR A 17 -56.24 17.22 -41.15
C THR A 17 -54.82 17.41 -41.73
N THR A 18 -54.28 16.31 -42.24
CA THR A 18 -53.52 16.11 -43.50
C THR A 18 -52.23 16.88 -43.84
N VAL A 19 -51.22 16.06 -44.13
CA VAL A 19 -49.86 16.26 -44.66
C VAL A 19 -49.83 16.90 -46.06
N LEU A 20 -48.83 17.76 -46.32
CA LEU A 20 -48.15 17.87 -47.63
C LEU A 20 -46.70 18.37 -47.45
N LEU A 21 -45.79 17.73 -48.20
CA LEU A 21 -44.33 17.89 -48.18
C LEU A 21 -43.86 19.29 -48.61
N GLY A 22 -42.72 19.71 -48.05
CA GLY A 22 -41.87 20.75 -48.61
C GLY A 22 -40.50 20.76 -47.95
N CYS A 23 -39.49 20.21 -48.63
CA CYS A 23 -38.08 20.37 -48.27
C CYS A 23 -37.64 21.81 -48.49
N SER A 24 -36.91 22.43 -47.55
CA SER A 24 -35.70 23.22 -47.87
C SER A 24 -34.94 23.70 -46.63
N GLU A 25 -33.66 23.38 -46.64
CA GLU A 25 -32.52 24.20 -46.23
C GLU A 25 -32.25 24.44 -44.73
N THR A 26 -31.25 23.68 -44.28
CA THR A 26 -30.36 23.93 -43.15
C THR A 26 -29.80 25.35 -43.13
N THR A 27 -30.00 26.06 -42.03
CA THR A 27 -29.17 27.22 -41.64
C THR A 27 -28.13 26.76 -40.62
N PRO A 28 -26.81 26.93 -40.89
CA PRO A 28 -25.77 26.64 -39.93
C PRO A 28 -25.53 27.86 -39.03
N GLY A 29 -25.59 27.68 -37.71
CA GLY A 29 -25.21 28.73 -36.76
C GLY A 29 -26.09 28.81 -35.52
N GLN A 30 -26.13 27.74 -34.74
CA GLN A 30 -26.37 27.87 -33.30
C GLN A 30 -25.19 27.21 -32.57
N PRO A 31 -24.61 27.86 -31.55
CA PRO A 31 -23.57 27.23 -30.75
C PRO A 31 -24.18 25.99 -30.10
N LEU A 32 -23.52 24.84 -30.29
CA LEU A 32 -23.82 23.63 -29.55
C LEU A 32 -23.80 23.97 -28.06
N ASP A 33 -24.91 23.67 -27.41
CA ASP A 33 -25.13 23.77 -25.97
C ASP A 33 -23.93 23.16 -25.22
N ALA A 34 -23.08 24.02 -24.65
CA ALA A 34 -21.86 23.64 -23.95
C ALA A 34 -22.14 22.85 -22.65
N SER A 35 -23.41 22.65 -22.27
CA SER A 35 -23.80 21.87 -21.09
C SER A 35 -23.77 20.34 -21.28
N HIS A 36 -23.55 19.88 -22.52
CA HIS A 36 -23.51 18.45 -22.89
C HIS A 36 -22.13 17.93 -23.33
N ALA A 37 -21.08 18.74 -23.30
CA ALA A 37 -19.75 18.33 -23.74
C ALA A 37 -19.15 17.28 -22.78
N GLN A 38 -18.90 16.07 -23.30
CA GLN A 38 -18.16 15.02 -22.62
C GLN A 38 -16.70 15.45 -22.46
N VAL A 39 -16.02 15.00 -21.40
CA VAL A 39 -14.55 15.14 -21.30
C VAL A 39 -13.94 14.50 -22.55
N PRO A 40 -13.18 15.23 -23.37
CA PRO A 40 -12.63 14.69 -24.61
C PRO A 40 -11.49 13.71 -24.37
N ALA A 41 -11.18 12.90 -25.38
CA ALA A 41 -9.92 12.16 -25.40
C ALA A 41 -8.74 13.12 -25.52
N CYS A 42 -7.62 12.82 -24.87
CA CYS A 42 -6.43 13.67 -24.94
C CYS A 42 -5.81 13.67 -26.35
N VAL A 43 -5.29 14.83 -26.76
CA VAL A 43 -4.57 15.00 -28.03
C VAL A 43 -3.07 14.94 -27.77
N GLU A 44 -2.31 14.32 -28.68
CA GLU A 44 -0.85 14.28 -28.59
C GLU A 44 -0.25 15.70 -28.55
N GLY A 45 0.73 15.91 -27.65
CA GLY A 45 1.48 17.17 -27.55
C GLY A 45 0.84 18.25 -26.65
N GLN A 46 -0.21 17.95 -25.89
CA GLN A 46 -0.71 18.86 -24.86
C GLN A 46 0.33 19.04 -23.72
N PRO A 47 0.46 20.25 -23.15
CA PRO A 47 1.35 20.50 -22.02
C PRO A 47 0.89 19.66 -20.85
N ALA A 48 1.70 18.67 -20.49
CA ALA A 48 1.34 17.72 -19.47
C ALA A 48 1.84 18.21 -18.11
N GLY A 49 0.99 18.02 -17.11
CA GLY A 49 1.24 18.42 -15.73
C GLY A 49 2.27 17.56 -15.01
N ILE A 50 2.43 17.83 -13.71
CA ILE A 50 3.18 16.95 -12.80
C ILE A 50 2.59 15.53 -12.81
N ALA A 51 3.35 14.50 -12.45
CA ALA A 51 2.83 13.16 -12.23
C ALA A 51 2.81 12.87 -10.71
N PRO A 52 1.69 13.14 -10.00
CA PRO A 52 1.62 12.92 -8.56
C PRO A 52 1.66 11.42 -8.25
N THR A 53 2.15 11.09 -7.06
CA THR A 53 2.12 9.73 -6.52
C THR A 53 0.69 9.25 -6.28
N ALA A 54 0.51 7.92 -6.17
CA ALA A 54 -0.80 7.34 -5.86
C ALA A 54 -1.40 7.88 -4.55
N SER A 55 -0.58 8.16 -3.54
CA SER A 55 -1.01 8.75 -2.27
C SER A 55 -1.49 10.19 -2.43
N GLU A 56 -0.76 11.02 -3.20
CA GLU A 56 -1.18 12.40 -3.49
C GLU A 56 -2.48 12.42 -4.30
N ILE A 57 -2.59 11.56 -5.33
CA ILE A 57 -3.83 11.40 -6.10
C ILE A 57 -5.00 11.07 -5.16
N ALA A 58 -4.81 10.14 -4.22
CA ALA A 58 -5.85 9.74 -3.29
C ALA A 58 -6.25 10.86 -2.32
N ALA A 59 -5.27 11.60 -1.78
CA ALA A 59 -5.51 12.70 -0.86
C ALA A 59 -6.24 13.88 -1.52
N HIS A 60 -5.97 14.14 -2.80
CA HIS A 60 -6.58 15.23 -3.55
C HIS A 60 -7.95 14.85 -4.17
N ARG A 61 -8.35 13.57 -4.18
CA ARG A 61 -9.57 13.13 -4.87
C ARG A 61 -10.84 13.66 -4.17
N GLN A 62 -11.71 14.37 -4.90
CA GLN A 62 -12.99 14.90 -4.39
C GLN A 62 -14.23 14.17 -4.95
N TYR A 63 -14.05 12.90 -5.30
CA TYR A 63 -15.13 12.03 -5.79
C TYR A 63 -14.89 10.59 -5.35
N ASP A 64 -15.97 9.82 -5.28
CA ASP A 64 -15.86 8.38 -5.09
C ASP A 64 -15.58 7.70 -6.42
N VAL A 65 -14.49 6.92 -6.49
CA VAL A 65 -14.22 6.07 -7.65
C VAL A 65 -15.34 5.03 -7.73
N PRO A 66 -16.16 5.03 -8.80
CA PRO A 66 -17.30 4.14 -8.88
C PRO A 66 -16.85 2.70 -9.10
N LEU A 67 -17.58 1.75 -8.51
CA LEU A 67 -17.44 0.34 -8.82
C LEU A 67 -18.44 -0.01 -9.92
N LEU A 68 -17.93 -0.32 -11.12
CA LEU A 68 -18.79 -0.58 -12.28
C LEU A 68 -19.37 -1.99 -12.24
N THR A 69 -20.68 -2.12 -12.25
CA THR A 69 -21.32 -3.43 -12.43
C THR A 69 -21.38 -3.77 -13.91
N ILE A 70 -20.75 -4.87 -14.31
CA ILE A 70 -20.78 -5.32 -15.70
C ILE A 70 -21.60 -6.61 -15.86
N ALA A 71 -22.24 -6.76 -17.02
CA ALA A 71 -23.13 -7.87 -17.34
C ALA A 71 -22.44 -9.02 -18.09
N GLU A 72 -21.14 -8.91 -18.34
CA GLU A 72 -20.37 -9.89 -19.10
C GLU A 72 -20.08 -11.16 -18.26
N PRO A 73 -20.01 -12.34 -18.90
CA PRO A 73 -19.67 -13.60 -18.22
C PRO A 73 -18.24 -13.56 -17.65
N HIS A 74 -17.97 -14.38 -16.63
CA HIS A 74 -16.64 -14.50 -16.04
C HIS A 74 -15.64 -15.05 -17.07
N ASP A 75 -14.57 -14.29 -17.29
CA ASP A 75 -13.40 -14.69 -18.07
C ASP A 75 -12.18 -14.69 -17.13
N PRO A 76 -11.62 -15.87 -16.79
CA PRO A 76 -10.47 -15.98 -15.90
C PRO A 76 -9.18 -15.41 -16.49
N GLU A 77 -9.09 -15.28 -17.81
CA GLU A 77 -7.91 -14.74 -18.50
C GLU A 77 -7.92 -13.22 -18.57
N ARG A 78 -9.07 -12.60 -18.29
CA ARG A 78 -9.24 -11.15 -18.29
C ARG A 78 -8.86 -10.54 -16.96
N ILE A 79 -8.06 -9.48 -16.99
CA ILE A 79 -7.88 -8.55 -15.86
C ILE A 79 -9.06 -7.56 -15.90
N TRP A 80 -9.79 -7.45 -14.80
CA TRP A 80 -11.02 -6.64 -14.73
C TRP A 80 -10.70 -5.22 -14.28
N GLY A 81 -11.46 -4.26 -14.79
CA GLY A 81 -11.27 -2.84 -14.50
C GLY A 81 -10.91 -2.01 -15.73
N LEU A 82 -10.91 -0.70 -15.52
CA LEU A 82 -10.60 0.32 -16.49
C LEU A 82 -9.56 1.28 -15.91
N THR A 83 -8.36 1.25 -16.47
CA THR A 83 -7.33 2.25 -16.19
C THR A 83 -7.57 3.51 -17.02
N LEU A 84 -7.55 4.67 -16.37
CA LEU A 84 -7.71 5.97 -17.01
C LEU A 84 -6.49 6.84 -16.74
N VAL A 85 -5.90 7.43 -17.78
CA VAL A 85 -4.89 8.48 -17.64
C VAL A 85 -5.58 9.82 -17.88
N LEU A 86 -5.74 10.60 -16.82
CA LEU A 86 -6.48 11.86 -16.78
C LEU A 86 -5.50 13.03 -16.85
N GLN A 87 -5.82 14.05 -17.65
CA GLN A 87 -5.18 15.35 -17.53
C GLN A 87 -6.05 16.26 -16.66
N VAL A 88 -5.45 16.81 -15.62
CA VAL A 88 -6.10 17.68 -14.63
C VAL A 88 -5.48 19.06 -14.75
N ASP A 89 -6.29 20.12 -14.86
CA ASP A 89 -5.79 21.48 -14.87
C ASP A 89 -5.44 22.00 -13.47
N SER A 90 -4.88 23.21 -13.38
CA SER A 90 -4.51 23.83 -12.10
C SER A 90 -5.71 24.15 -11.19
N SER A 91 -6.95 24.06 -11.67
CA SER A 91 -8.14 24.17 -10.83
C SER A 91 -8.57 22.83 -10.23
N GLY A 92 -7.95 21.72 -10.66
CA GLY A 92 -8.33 20.38 -10.27
C GLY A 92 -9.42 19.76 -11.15
N ALA A 93 -9.75 20.38 -12.29
CA ALA A 93 -10.75 19.85 -13.22
C ALA A 93 -10.12 18.88 -14.22
N VAL A 94 -10.80 17.76 -14.50
CA VAL A 94 -10.40 16.82 -15.55
C VAL A 94 -10.70 17.43 -16.92
N THR A 95 -9.66 17.61 -17.73
CA THR A 95 -9.74 18.27 -19.04
C THR A 95 -9.75 17.29 -20.21
N CYS A 96 -9.06 16.16 -20.10
CA CYS A 96 -9.11 15.07 -21.07
C CYS A 96 -8.75 13.72 -20.42
N TYR A 97 -9.00 12.62 -21.12
CA TYR A 97 -8.61 11.28 -20.68
C TYR A 97 -8.00 10.43 -21.79
N ARG A 98 -7.26 9.39 -21.41
CA ARG A 98 -6.94 8.22 -22.23
C ARG A 98 -7.30 6.95 -21.46
N ALA A 99 -7.78 5.94 -22.17
CA ALA A 99 -8.16 4.65 -21.60
C ALA A 99 -7.22 3.59 -22.14
N GLU A 100 -6.12 3.39 -21.41
CA GLU A 100 -4.94 2.65 -21.84
C GLU A 100 -4.54 1.69 -20.73
N ASP A 101 -4.12 0.49 -21.06
CA ASP A 101 -3.63 -0.48 -20.08
C ASP A 101 -2.22 -0.14 -19.58
N GLU A 102 -1.58 -1.05 -18.85
CA GLU A 102 -0.23 -0.87 -18.32
C GLU A 102 0.85 -0.70 -19.41
N PHE A 103 0.58 -1.17 -20.63
CA PHE A 103 1.49 -1.08 -21.78
C PHE A 103 1.17 0.09 -22.71
N GLY A 104 0.13 0.87 -22.39
CA GLY A 104 -0.33 1.98 -23.23
C GLY A 104 -1.30 1.55 -24.33
N ASP A 105 -1.73 0.28 -24.35
CA ASP A 105 -2.63 -0.23 -25.37
C ASP A 105 -4.08 0.19 -25.07
N PRO A 106 -4.88 0.60 -26.08
CA PRO A 106 -6.26 1.02 -25.86
C PRO A 106 -7.13 -0.07 -25.26
N GLN A 107 -7.87 0.27 -24.20
CA GLN A 107 -8.78 -0.68 -23.55
C GLN A 107 -10.16 -0.77 -24.23
N PRO A 108 -10.82 -1.95 -24.23
CA PRO A 108 -12.17 -2.11 -24.78
C PRO A 108 -13.23 -1.23 -24.10
N MET A 109 -14.18 -0.69 -24.88
CA MET A 109 -15.21 0.25 -24.41
C MET A 109 -16.63 -0.34 -24.36
N THR A 110 -16.98 -0.96 -23.23
CA THR A 110 -18.35 -1.44 -22.95
C THR A 110 -19.36 -0.29 -22.80
N ASN A 111 -20.65 -0.62 -22.72
CA ASN A 111 -21.70 0.40 -22.52
C ASN A 111 -21.56 1.08 -21.15
N GLU A 112 -21.17 0.31 -20.14
CA GLU A 112 -20.97 0.73 -18.75
C GLU A 112 -19.75 1.66 -18.65
N ARG A 113 -18.63 1.28 -19.27
CA ARG A 113 -17.43 2.15 -19.38
C ARG A 113 -17.77 3.45 -20.10
N ARG A 114 -18.52 3.40 -21.21
CA ARG A 114 -18.98 4.62 -21.90
C ARG A 114 -19.90 5.48 -21.03
N ALA A 115 -20.73 4.88 -20.19
CA ALA A 115 -21.58 5.61 -19.25
C ALA A 115 -20.76 6.32 -18.15
N LEU A 116 -19.76 5.64 -17.60
CA LEU A 116 -18.78 6.22 -16.67
C LEU A 116 -18.11 7.46 -17.28
N LEU A 117 -17.56 7.33 -18.48
CA LEU A 117 -16.82 8.41 -19.15
C LEU A 117 -17.68 9.67 -19.36
N ARG A 118 -19.00 9.51 -19.55
CA ARG A 118 -19.94 10.66 -19.61
C ARG A 118 -20.13 11.34 -18.24
N GLY A 119 -19.99 10.60 -17.15
CA GLY A 119 -20.09 11.10 -15.78
C GLY A 119 -18.82 11.81 -15.29
N MET A 120 -17.65 11.53 -15.88
CA MET A 120 -16.36 12.08 -15.43
C MET A 120 -16.24 13.60 -15.43
N ARG A 121 -17.13 14.32 -16.14
CA ARG A 121 -17.16 15.78 -16.12
C ARG A 121 -17.31 16.39 -14.71
N THR A 122 -17.83 15.63 -13.75
CA THR A 122 -17.99 16.06 -12.35
C THR A 122 -16.83 15.67 -11.47
N TRP A 123 -15.86 14.89 -11.98
CA TRP A 123 -14.69 14.48 -11.21
C TRP A 123 -13.79 15.69 -10.99
N ARG A 124 -13.44 15.93 -9.73
CA ARG A 124 -12.60 17.03 -9.29
C ARG A 124 -11.52 16.51 -8.36
N PHE A 125 -10.37 17.15 -8.46
CA PHE A 125 -9.30 17.04 -7.49
C PHE A 125 -9.18 18.36 -6.76
N GLU A 126 -8.77 18.34 -5.50
CA GLU A 126 -8.17 19.51 -4.89
C GLU A 126 -6.92 19.89 -5.71
N PRO A 127 -6.69 21.19 -5.99
CA PRO A 127 -5.55 21.60 -6.81
C PRO A 127 -4.23 21.00 -6.34
N PHE A 128 -3.50 20.37 -7.25
CA PHE A 128 -2.15 19.91 -6.97
C PHE A 128 -1.21 21.11 -6.86
N LEU A 129 -0.36 21.11 -5.83
CA LEU A 129 0.52 22.22 -5.54
C LEU A 129 1.97 21.84 -5.81
N GLN A 130 2.70 22.72 -6.49
CA GLN A 130 4.14 22.67 -6.59
C GLN A 130 4.70 24.02 -6.13
N GLU A 131 5.59 24.00 -5.13
CA GLU A 131 6.14 25.22 -4.51
C GLU A 131 5.04 26.21 -4.04
N GLY A 132 3.90 25.68 -3.60
CA GLY A 132 2.75 26.46 -3.15
C GLY A 132 1.87 27.05 -4.26
N ALA A 133 2.21 26.83 -5.54
CA ALA A 133 1.40 27.25 -6.68
C ALA A 133 0.61 26.07 -7.26
N ALA A 134 -0.64 26.31 -7.65
CA ALA A 134 -1.46 25.29 -8.29
C ALA A 134 -0.95 24.98 -9.70
N VAL A 135 -0.73 23.69 -9.99
CA VAL A 135 -0.17 23.20 -11.26
C VAL A 135 -1.07 22.12 -11.87
N PRO A 136 -1.07 21.98 -13.21
CA PRO A 136 -1.71 20.84 -13.86
C PRO A 136 -1.07 19.52 -13.42
N ALA A 137 -1.81 18.42 -13.52
CA ALA A 137 -1.36 17.07 -13.19
C ALA A 137 -1.81 16.01 -14.21
N THR A 138 -1.02 14.94 -14.35
CA THR A 138 -1.39 13.69 -15.03
C THR A 138 -1.69 12.64 -13.97
N VAL A 139 -2.95 12.21 -13.89
CA VAL A 139 -3.44 11.27 -12.88
C VAL A 139 -3.76 9.93 -13.51
N ARG A 140 -3.20 8.83 -12.98
CA ARG A 140 -3.58 7.47 -13.35
C ARG A 140 -4.63 6.96 -12.35
N GLU A 141 -5.86 6.76 -12.82
CA GLU A 141 -6.99 6.33 -12.00
C GLU A 141 -7.42 4.91 -12.39
N GLN A 142 -7.59 4.04 -11.39
CA GLN A 142 -8.06 2.67 -11.60
C GLN A 142 -9.53 2.55 -11.21
N VAL A 143 -10.38 2.20 -12.17
CA VAL A 143 -11.80 1.95 -11.92
C VAL A 143 -12.06 0.45 -11.92
N TYR A 144 -12.42 -0.10 -10.76
CA TYR A 144 -12.72 -1.52 -10.65
C TYR A 144 -14.09 -1.87 -11.22
N GLU A 145 -14.23 -3.12 -11.65
CA GLU A 145 -15.47 -3.69 -12.15
C GLU A 145 -15.91 -4.82 -11.22
N GLN A 146 -17.22 -5.05 -11.12
CA GLN A 146 -17.80 -6.14 -10.38
C GLN A 146 -18.91 -6.83 -11.18
N ARG A 147 -19.15 -8.09 -10.86
CA ARG A 147 -20.17 -8.91 -11.49
C ARG A 147 -21.17 -9.41 -10.45
N LEU A 148 -22.33 -8.76 -10.41
CA LEU A 148 -23.40 -9.15 -9.53
C LEU A 148 -24.16 -10.37 -10.08
N PRO A 149 -24.69 -11.24 -9.22
CA PRO A 149 -25.43 -12.41 -9.66
C PRO A 149 -26.74 -12.00 -10.33
N HIS A 150 -27.08 -12.68 -11.43
CA HIS A 150 -28.31 -12.42 -12.19
C HIS A 150 -29.59 -12.85 -11.46
N THR A 151 -29.48 -13.83 -10.56
CA THR A 151 -30.62 -14.42 -9.85
C THR A 151 -30.37 -14.39 -8.36
N HIS A 152 -31.34 -13.85 -7.61
CA HIS A 152 -31.33 -13.90 -6.15
C HIS A 152 -31.72 -15.30 -5.65
N ARG A 153 -30.94 -15.83 -4.71
CA ARG A 153 -31.14 -17.07 -3.96
C ARG A 153 -31.14 -16.70 -2.48
N SER A 154 -32.25 -16.97 -1.80
CA SER A 154 -32.32 -16.77 -0.35
C SER A 154 -31.55 -17.90 0.36
N PRO A 155 -30.82 -17.61 1.44
CA PRO A 155 -30.20 -18.64 2.26
C PRO A 155 -31.27 -19.52 2.93
N PRO A 156 -30.97 -20.80 3.22
CA PRO A 156 -31.87 -21.68 3.96
C PRO A 156 -32.24 -21.11 5.33
N GLY A 157 -33.53 -21.16 5.68
CA GLY A 157 -34.01 -20.77 7.01
C GLY A 157 -33.69 -21.85 8.04
N VAL A 158 -32.69 -21.62 8.88
CA VAL A 158 -32.25 -22.53 9.94
C VAL A 158 -32.18 -21.81 11.28
N GLN A 159 -32.16 -22.57 12.37
CA GLN A 159 -31.92 -22.02 13.70
C GLN A 159 -30.46 -21.52 13.81
N LEU A 160 -30.23 -20.52 14.65
CA LEU A 160 -28.91 -19.89 14.74
C LEU A 160 -27.83 -20.90 15.12
N ASP A 161 -28.10 -21.83 16.03
CA ASP A 161 -27.18 -22.90 16.46
C ASP A 161 -26.78 -23.88 15.35
N GLN A 162 -27.50 -23.90 14.22
CA GLN A 162 -27.18 -24.68 13.02
C GLN A 162 -26.32 -23.89 12.01
N VAL A 163 -25.92 -22.66 12.35
CA VAL A 163 -25.09 -21.81 11.51
C VAL A 163 -23.62 -22.00 11.83
N THR A 164 -22.79 -22.13 10.79
CA THR A 164 -21.33 -22.02 10.90
C THR A 164 -20.82 -21.15 9.77
N ILE A 165 -20.04 -20.11 10.10
CA ILE A 165 -19.39 -19.25 9.12
C ILE A 165 -17.89 -19.38 9.34
N SER A 166 -17.14 -19.77 8.30
CA SER A 166 -15.69 -19.84 8.39
C SER A 166 -15.00 -19.09 7.27
N LEU A 167 -13.85 -18.50 7.60
CA LEU A 167 -12.96 -17.81 6.68
C LEU A 167 -11.57 -18.39 6.85
N ARG A 168 -10.96 -18.85 5.75
CA ARG A 168 -9.56 -19.25 5.71
C ARG A 168 -8.80 -18.34 4.77
N ARG A 169 -7.67 -17.80 5.23
CA ARG A 169 -6.72 -17.02 4.44
C ARG A 169 -5.44 -17.82 4.27
N THR A 170 -4.92 -17.92 3.05
CA THR A 170 -3.62 -18.54 2.78
C THR A 170 -2.52 -17.48 2.73
N GLY A 171 -1.26 -17.92 2.80
CA GLY A 171 -0.12 -17.06 2.51
C GLY A 171 -0.10 -16.58 1.05
N CYS A 172 0.81 -15.64 0.79
CA CYS A 172 1.07 -15.03 -0.51
C CYS A 172 2.58 -14.94 -0.76
N PHE A 173 3.00 -14.38 -1.90
CA PHE A 173 4.39 -13.97 -2.07
C PHE A 173 4.64 -12.71 -1.21
N GLY A 174 5.10 -12.90 0.02
CA GLY A 174 5.31 -11.83 1.00
C GLY A 174 4.84 -12.21 2.40
N SER A 175 4.30 -11.22 3.13
CA SER A 175 3.95 -11.31 4.55
C SER A 175 2.44 -11.41 4.83
N CYS A 176 1.66 -12.00 3.92
CA CYS A 176 0.22 -12.13 4.12
C CYS A 176 -0.10 -13.10 5.27
N PRO A 177 -0.91 -12.67 6.27
CA PRO A 177 -1.37 -13.53 7.35
C PRO A 177 -2.11 -14.78 6.85
N ALA A 178 -1.65 -15.95 7.30
CA ALA A 178 -2.25 -17.25 7.02
C ALA A 178 -2.92 -17.79 8.29
N TYR A 179 -4.24 -17.90 8.24
CA TYR A 179 -5.05 -18.37 9.36
C TYR A 179 -6.40 -18.92 8.90
N SER A 180 -7.13 -19.54 9.83
CA SER A 180 -8.56 -19.78 9.70
C SER A 180 -9.31 -19.32 10.93
N VAL A 181 -10.56 -18.88 10.72
CA VAL A 181 -11.50 -18.58 11.79
C VAL A 181 -12.83 -19.27 11.47
N GLU A 182 -13.38 -19.97 12.45
CA GLU A 182 -14.72 -20.57 12.41
C GLU A 182 -15.56 -19.96 13.52
N ILE A 183 -16.74 -19.46 13.16
CA ILE A 183 -17.72 -18.84 14.07
C ILE A 183 -19.00 -19.67 14.01
N GLN A 184 -19.39 -20.24 15.14
CA GLN A 184 -20.61 -21.03 15.28
C GLN A 184 -21.75 -20.19 15.84
N GLY A 185 -22.97 -20.56 15.50
CA GLY A 185 -24.21 -19.90 15.91
C GLY A 185 -24.39 -19.62 17.40
N ASN A 186 -23.88 -20.53 18.23
CA ASN A 186 -23.90 -20.42 19.68
C ASN A 186 -22.86 -19.44 20.24
N GLY A 187 -22.07 -18.79 19.38
CA GLY A 187 -21.01 -17.85 19.77
C GLY A 187 -19.63 -18.47 19.94
N ALA A 188 -19.48 -19.79 19.77
CA ALA A 188 -18.15 -20.42 19.83
C ALA A 188 -17.31 -19.99 18.62
N VAL A 189 -16.08 -19.57 18.87
CA VAL A 189 -15.09 -19.20 17.86
C VAL A 189 -13.86 -20.08 18.00
N THR A 190 -13.39 -20.61 16.87
CA THR A 190 -12.08 -21.26 16.77
C THR A 190 -11.23 -20.49 15.78
N TYR A 191 -10.13 -19.91 16.23
CA TYR A 191 -9.09 -19.32 15.41
C TYR A 191 -7.91 -20.28 15.31
N ASP A 192 -7.26 -20.36 14.16
CA ASP A 192 -6.06 -21.17 13.94
C ASP A 192 -5.06 -20.42 13.05
N GLY A 193 -3.96 -19.96 13.63
CA GLY A 193 -2.92 -19.17 12.96
C GLY A 193 -1.69 -20.02 12.58
N HIS A 194 -1.13 -19.83 11.39
CA HIS A 194 -0.05 -20.70 10.87
C HIS A 194 1.11 -20.00 10.16
N GLY A 195 1.02 -18.71 9.88
CA GLY A 195 2.14 -17.98 9.25
C GLY A 195 1.84 -16.50 9.07
N TRP A 196 2.85 -15.66 9.27
CA TRP A 196 2.73 -14.20 9.21
C TRP A 196 1.60 -13.64 10.10
N VAL A 197 1.44 -14.26 11.27
CA VAL A 197 0.58 -13.84 12.38
C VAL A 197 1.42 -13.83 13.65
N ASP A 198 1.10 -12.95 14.59
CA ASP A 198 1.88 -12.87 15.83
C ASP A 198 1.60 -14.06 16.75
N VAL A 199 0.31 -14.39 16.92
CA VAL A 199 -0.16 -15.52 17.72
C VAL A 199 -0.57 -16.68 16.79
N GLU A 200 0.20 -17.76 16.86
CA GLU A 200 0.02 -19.00 16.11
C GLU A 200 -0.67 -20.08 16.94
N GLY A 201 -1.28 -21.05 16.25
CA GLY A 201 -1.96 -22.19 16.83
C GLY A 201 -3.46 -21.97 17.01
N VAL A 202 -4.09 -22.97 17.64
CA VAL A 202 -5.54 -23.06 17.79
C VAL A 202 -5.99 -22.38 19.09
N HIS A 203 -6.80 -21.34 18.97
CA HIS A 203 -7.38 -20.59 20.09
C HIS A 203 -8.91 -20.69 20.06
N ARG A 204 -9.51 -20.91 21.23
CA ARG A 204 -10.96 -21.09 21.37
C ARG A 204 -11.53 -20.13 22.40
N TYR A 205 -12.54 -19.37 22.00
CA TYR A 205 -13.20 -18.36 22.82
C TYR A 205 -14.65 -18.18 22.39
N GLU A 206 -15.39 -17.40 23.17
CA GLU A 206 -16.79 -17.14 22.93
C GLU A 206 -17.02 -15.66 22.62
N ILE A 207 -17.97 -15.41 21.71
CA ILE A 207 -18.55 -14.10 21.44
C ILE A 207 -20.06 -14.15 21.70
N PRO A 208 -20.73 -13.01 21.96
CA PRO A 208 -22.17 -13.00 22.12
C PRO A 208 -22.88 -13.57 20.87
N PRO A 209 -23.83 -14.51 21.00
CA PRO A 209 -24.59 -15.05 19.86
C PRO A 209 -25.31 -13.98 19.03
N SER A 210 -25.62 -12.83 19.65
CA SER A 210 -26.19 -11.67 18.95
C SER A 210 -25.26 -11.11 17.87
N GLN A 211 -23.93 -11.21 18.02
CA GLN A 211 -22.98 -10.82 16.98
C GLN A 211 -23.02 -11.79 15.79
N VAL A 212 -23.20 -13.09 16.05
CA VAL A 212 -23.36 -14.10 14.99
C VAL A 212 -24.68 -13.87 14.23
N ALA A 213 -25.76 -13.53 14.93
CA ALA A 213 -27.02 -13.16 14.30
C ALA A 213 -26.89 -11.93 13.38
N LEU A 214 -26.11 -10.92 13.78
CA LEU A 214 -25.81 -9.77 12.92
C LEU A 214 -24.99 -10.17 11.69
N LEU A 215 -24.06 -11.12 11.83
CA LEU A 215 -23.29 -11.65 10.71
C LEU A 215 -24.19 -12.39 9.70
N VAL A 216 -25.15 -13.19 10.17
CA VAL A 216 -26.16 -13.84 9.30
C VAL A 216 -27.07 -12.82 8.60
N ALA A 217 -27.51 -11.79 9.31
CA ALA A 217 -28.30 -10.70 8.74
C ALA A 217 -27.51 -9.96 7.66
N ASP A 218 -26.21 -9.71 7.89
CA ASP A 218 -25.33 -9.04 6.94
C ASP A 218 -25.10 -9.89 5.67
N MET A 219 -24.82 -11.18 5.83
CA MET A 219 -24.70 -12.15 4.73
C MET A 219 -25.94 -12.12 3.83
N THR A 220 -27.13 -12.12 4.44
CA THR A 220 -28.42 -12.11 3.74
C THR A 220 -28.64 -10.79 3.01
N ARG A 221 -28.39 -9.66 3.69
CA ARG A 221 -28.50 -8.31 3.13
C ARG A 221 -27.59 -8.10 1.92
N ARG A 222 -26.37 -8.65 1.98
CA ARG A 222 -25.36 -8.58 0.91
C ARG A 222 -25.57 -9.60 -0.21
N ASN A 223 -26.62 -10.42 -0.13
CA ASN A 223 -26.96 -11.41 -1.14
C ASN A 223 -25.85 -12.45 -1.39
N LEU A 224 -25.08 -12.82 -0.36
CA LEU A 224 -23.92 -13.69 -0.55
C LEU A 224 -24.25 -15.09 -1.03
N TRP A 225 -25.42 -15.62 -0.67
CA TRP A 225 -25.87 -16.95 -1.09
C TRP A 225 -26.13 -17.07 -2.61
N SER A 226 -26.21 -15.94 -3.31
CA SER A 226 -26.36 -15.87 -4.76
C SER A 226 -25.05 -15.74 -5.51
N MET A 227 -23.95 -15.42 -4.81
CA MET A 227 -22.67 -15.14 -5.42
C MET A 227 -22.08 -16.42 -6.04
N ASP A 228 -21.13 -16.23 -6.94
CA ASP A 228 -20.43 -17.38 -7.51
C ASP A 228 -19.50 -18.01 -6.49
N THR A 229 -19.22 -19.30 -6.69
CA THR A 229 -18.39 -20.06 -5.77
C THR A 229 -16.89 -19.84 -5.98
N SER A 230 -16.49 -19.10 -7.01
CA SER A 230 -15.08 -18.92 -7.39
C SER A 230 -14.85 -17.64 -8.19
N TYR A 231 -13.83 -16.88 -7.78
CA TYR A 231 -13.31 -15.68 -8.44
C TYR A 231 -11.79 -15.80 -8.49
N ARG A 232 -11.21 -16.15 -9.65
CA ARG A 232 -9.77 -16.44 -9.78
C ARG A 232 -9.23 -16.00 -11.14
N THR A 233 -7.91 -15.83 -11.19
CA THR A 233 -7.11 -15.46 -12.38
C THR A 233 -5.78 -16.24 -12.34
N PRO A 234 -5.13 -16.53 -13.49
CA PRO A 234 -3.90 -17.34 -13.57
C PRO A 234 -2.63 -16.57 -13.19
N ILE A 235 -2.66 -15.80 -12.11
CA ILE A 235 -1.46 -15.22 -11.45
C ILE A 235 -1.08 -16.08 -10.24
N THR A 236 0.16 -16.01 -9.75
CA THR A 236 0.65 -16.97 -8.74
C THR A 236 0.91 -16.40 -7.35
N ASP A 237 0.72 -15.10 -7.12
CA ASP A 237 1.36 -14.43 -5.97
C ASP A 237 0.36 -13.93 -4.90
N ASN A 238 -0.95 -14.03 -5.15
CA ASN A 238 -1.98 -13.55 -4.23
C ASN A 238 -2.37 -14.60 -3.17
N PRO A 239 -2.86 -14.19 -1.98
CA PRO A 239 -3.50 -15.09 -1.04
C PRO A 239 -4.87 -15.55 -1.56
N THR A 240 -5.27 -16.78 -1.22
CA THR A 240 -6.64 -17.25 -1.41
C THR A 240 -7.44 -17.03 -0.12
N HIS A 241 -8.60 -16.40 -0.25
CA HIS A 241 -9.60 -16.27 0.80
C HIS A 241 -10.73 -17.24 0.53
N VAL A 242 -10.98 -18.13 1.47
CA VAL A 242 -12.02 -19.15 1.36
C VAL A 242 -13.09 -18.85 2.38
N LEU A 243 -14.23 -18.36 1.92
CA LEU A 243 -15.41 -18.14 2.76
C LEU A 243 -16.35 -19.35 2.65
N THR A 244 -16.72 -19.94 3.78
CA THR A 244 -17.69 -21.03 3.84
C THR A 244 -18.87 -20.63 4.73
N LEU A 245 -20.06 -20.66 4.15
CA LEU A 245 -21.34 -20.35 4.79
C LEU A 245 -22.13 -21.66 4.92
N ARG A 246 -22.24 -22.18 6.14
CA ARG A 246 -22.99 -23.41 6.44
C ARG A 246 -24.29 -23.05 7.17
N MET A 247 -25.41 -23.47 6.60
CA MET A 247 -26.76 -23.28 7.13
C MET A 247 -27.43 -24.66 7.25
N GLY A 248 -27.28 -25.31 8.40
CA GLY A 248 -27.66 -26.72 8.57
C GLY A 248 -26.83 -27.63 7.66
N GLU A 249 -27.49 -28.43 6.82
CA GLU A 249 -26.83 -29.32 5.85
C GLU A 249 -26.35 -28.60 4.58
N HIS A 250 -26.77 -27.36 4.36
CA HIS A 250 -26.46 -26.62 3.15
C HIS A 250 -25.15 -25.86 3.32
N VAL A 251 -24.27 -25.96 2.32
CA VAL A 251 -22.97 -25.28 2.30
C VAL A 251 -22.86 -24.44 1.04
N HIS A 252 -22.54 -23.16 1.22
CA HIS A 252 -22.13 -22.27 0.15
C HIS A 252 -20.68 -21.83 0.39
N ARG A 253 -19.80 -22.09 -0.58
CA ARG A 253 -18.36 -21.82 -0.49
C ARG A 253 -17.94 -20.88 -1.61
N ILE A 254 -17.19 -19.83 -1.26
CA ILE A 254 -16.65 -18.84 -2.17
C ILE A 254 -15.13 -18.84 -2.07
N ASP A 255 -14.46 -19.17 -3.16
CA ASP A 255 -13.01 -19.05 -3.32
C ASP A 255 -12.67 -17.70 -3.98
N ASP A 256 -12.01 -16.83 -3.22
CA ASP A 256 -11.57 -15.51 -3.65
C ASP A 256 -10.05 -15.51 -3.85
N TYR A 257 -9.63 -15.29 -5.10
CA TYR A 257 -8.24 -15.14 -5.51
C TYR A 257 -8.12 -13.91 -6.42
N ALA A 258 -7.44 -12.88 -5.91
CA ALA A 258 -7.33 -11.52 -6.50
C ALA A 258 -8.59 -10.62 -6.38
N GLY A 259 -9.64 -11.09 -5.69
CA GLY A 259 -10.77 -10.26 -5.26
C GLY A 259 -11.38 -9.39 -6.36
N VAL A 260 -11.51 -8.08 -6.09
CA VAL A 260 -12.17 -7.15 -7.03
C VAL A 260 -11.43 -6.99 -8.36
N MET A 261 -10.16 -7.41 -8.46
CA MET A 261 -9.40 -7.37 -9.72
C MET A 261 -9.91 -8.37 -10.75
N VAL A 262 -10.72 -9.35 -10.33
CA VAL A 262 -11.31 -10.39 -11.19
C VAL A 262 -12.84 -10.30 -11.24
N GLY A 263 -13.37 -9.09 -11.01
CA GLY A 263 -14.81 -8.86 -11.06
C GLY A 263 -15.58 -9.35 -9.83
N MET A 264 -14.89 -9.71 -8.74
CA MET A 264 -15.56 -10.13 -7.51
C MET A 264 -16.40 -8.98 -6.92
N PRO A 265 -17.67 -9.22 -6.57
CA PRO A 265 -18.49 -8.26 -5.84
C PRO A 265 -17.80 -7.75 -4.58
N ARG A 266 -17.78 -6.42 -4.41
CA ARG A 266 -17.18 -5.76 -3.23
C ARG A 266 -17.80 -6.24 -1.92
N ASP A 267 -19.07 -6.63 -1.95
CA ASP A 267 -19.80 -7.21 -0.82
C ASP A 267 -19.13 -8.46 -0.23
N ILE A 268 -18.46 -9.28 -1.05
CA ILE A 268 -17.76 -10.48 -0.56
C ILE A 268 -16.56 -10.07 0.30
N ARG A 269 -15.73 -9.14 -0.19
CA ARG A 269 -14.57 -8.60 0.55
C ARG A 269 -15.00 -7.92 1.84
N GLU A 270 -16.05 -7.11 1.79
CA GLU A 270 -16.57 -6.43 2.98
C GLU A 270 -17.13 -7.41 4.01
N PHE A 271 -17.78 -8.49 3.56
CA PHE A 271 -18.25 -9.52 4.47
C PHE A 271 -17.11 -10.34 5.08
N GLN A 272 -16.08 -10.71 4.31
CA GLN A 272 -14.88 -11.35 4.84
C GLN A 272 -14.24 -10.49 5.94
N ALA A 273 -14.11 -9.17 5.73
CA ALA A 273 -13.63 -8.26 6.76
C ALA A 273 -14.56 -8.19 7.98
N HIS A 274 -15.87 -8.31 7.78
CA HIS A 274 -16.84 -8.39 8.88
C HIS A 274 -16.70 -9.70 9.67
N VAL A 275 -16.43 -10.84 9.00
CA VAL A 275 -16.10 -12.12 9.65
C VAL A 275 -14.84 -11.96 10.51
N ASP A 276 -13.78 -11.35 10.00
CA ASP A 276 -12.55 -11.10 10.77
C ASP A 276 -12.81 -10.22 11.99
N LYS A 277 -13.62 -9.17 11.84
CA LYS A 277 -13.99 -8.26 12.92
C LYS A 277 -14.81 -8.95 14.01
N VAL A 278 -15.86 -9.70 13.65
CA VAL A 278 -16.71 -10.43 14.59
C VAL A 278 -15.93 -11.57 15.26
N GLY A 279 -15.10 -12.25 14.47
CA GLY A 279 -14.15 -13.23 14.97
C GLY A 279 -13.02 -12.60 15.79
N GLN A 280 -12.86 -11.28 15.85
CA GLN A 280 -11.78 -10.61 16.58
C GLN A 280 -10.39 -11.13 16.18
N VAL A 281 -10.24 -11.49 14.90
CA VAL A 281 -9.03 -12.10 14.35
C VAL A 281 -7.82 -11.18 14.46
N GLU A 282 -8.04 -9.87 14.30
CA GLU A 282 -6.97 -8.87 14.35
C GLU A 282 -6.18 -8.92 15.65
N ALA A 283 -6.81 -9.26 16.77
CA ALA A 283 -6.13 -9.39 18.07
C ALA A 283 -5.00 -10.43 18.05
N TRP A 284 -5.14 -11.47 17.22
CA TRP A 284 -4.19 -12.58 17.10
C TRP A 284 -3.16 -12.36 15.99
N THR A 285 -3.61 -11.80 14.85
CA THR A 285 -2.73 -11.56 13.69
C THR A 285 -1.83 -10.35 13.90
N ARG A 286 -2.26 -9.41 14.74
CA ARG A 286 -1.51 -8.27 15.25
C ARG A 286 -1.67 -8.30 16.77
N LEU A 287 -0.64 -8.74 17.48
CA LEU A 287 -0.65 -8.93 18.92
C LEU A 287 -1.29 -7.71 19.58
N SER A 288 -2.27 -7.98 20.45
CA SER A 288 -2.98 -6.95 21.22
C SER A 288 -3.11 -7.36 22.68
N VAL A 289 -3.39 -6.40 23.54
CA VAL A 289 -3.65 -6.67 24.97
C VAL A 289 -4.78 -7.71 25.14
N ALA A 290 -5.81 -7.64 24.31
CA ALA A 290 -6.92 -8.60 24.33
C ALA A 290 -6.49 -10.04 24.00
N ALA A 291 -5.48 -10.23 23.14
CA ALA A 291 -4.93 -11.56 22.87
C ALA A 291 -4.06 -12.04 24.04
N VAL A 292 -3.27 -11.15 24.66
CA VAL A 292 -2.49 -11.49 25.86
C VAL A 292 -3.42 -11.94 27.01
N ASP A 293 -4.53 -11.23 27.25
CA ASP A 293 -5.54 -11.61 28.25
C ASP A 293 -6.12 -13.00 27.99
N ARG A 294 -6.34 -13.36 26.72
CA ARG A 294 -6.86 -14.68 26.34
C ARG A 294 -5.83 -15.78 26.50
N LEU A 295 -4.59 -15.54 26.09
CA LEU A 295 -3.48 -16.46 26.32
C LEU A 295 -3.35 -16.76 27.82
N GLN A 296 -3.53 -15.76 28.68
CA GLN A 296 -3.55 -15.96 30.13
C GLN A 296 -4.74 -16.84 30.58
N GLN A 297 -5.95 -16.63 30.04
CA GLN A 297 -7.12 -17.48 30.33
C GLN A 297 -6.94 -18.92 29.85
N GLU A 298 -6.23 -19.12 28.74
CA GLU A 298 -5.87 -20.43 28.19
C GLU A 298 -4.74 -21.12 28.98
N GLY A 299 -4.12 -20.42 29.94
CA GLY A 299 -3.00 -20.96 30.73
C GLY A 299 -1.69 -21.04 29.95
N PHE A 300 -1.49 -20.14 28.97
CA PHE A 300 -0.26 -20.04 28.21
C PHE A 300 0.94 -19.73 29.13
N ASP A 301 2.04 -20.47 28.96
CA ASP A 301 3.27 -20.23 29.72
C ASP A 301 4.09 -19.11 29.07
N PHE A 302 3.95 -17.90 29.60
CA PHE A 302 4.69 -16.71 29.15
C PHE A 302 6.21 -16.80 29.37
N ARG A 303 6.73 -17.80 30.08
CA ARG A 303 8.19 -18.02 30.23
C ARG A 303 8.73 -19.06 29.27
N SER A 304 7.87 -19.66 28.47
CA SER A 304 8.25 -20.68 27.50
C SER A 304 9.00 -20.09 26.30
N PRO A 305 9.78 -20.91 25.56
CA PRO A 305 10.37 -20.48 24.29
C PRO A 305 9.33 -19.94 23.29
N ALA A 306 8.12 -20.53 23.27
CA ALA A 306 7.03 -20.08 22.40
C ALA A 306 6.58 -18.64 22.70
N ALA A 307 6.71 -18.18 23.95
CA ALA A 307 6.45 -16.78 24.31
C ALA A 307 7.52 -15.82 23.75
N GLY A 308 8.78 -16.28 23.69
CA GLY A 308 9.87 -15.55 23.04
C GLY A 308 9.67 -15.46 21.52
N ASP A 309 9.28 -16.56 20.88
CA ASP A 309 8.96 -16.58 19.43
C ASP A 309 7.78 -15.66 19.11
N LEU A 310 6.73 -15.68 19.93
CA LEU A 310 5.57 -14.78 19.81
C LEU A 310 6.01 -13.30 19.92
N LEU A 311 6.80 -12.96 20.95
CA LEU A 311 7.31 -11.61 21.14
C LEU A 311 8.17 -11.15 19.94
N ALA A 312 9.06 -12.02 19.45
CA ALA A 312 9.91 -11.71 18.30
C ALA A 312 9.08 -11.42 17.03
N ARG A 313 8.07 -12.25 16.73
CA ARG A 313 7.14 -12.01 15.61
C ARG A 313 6.40 -10.68 15.76
N ALA A 314 5.86 -10.41 16.95
CA ALA A 314 5.13 -9.18 17.22
C ALA A 314 6.00 -7.93 17.04
N VAL A 315 7.26 -7.98 17.47
CA VAL A 315 8.23 -6.89 17.28
C VAL A 315 8.47 -6.61 15.80
N GLU A 316 8.62 -7.67 14.99
CA GLU A 316 8.90 -7.59 13.54
C GLU A 316 7.68 -7.26 12.67
N ASN A 317 6.47 -7.53 13.15
CA ASN A 317 5.25 -7.33 12.39
C ASN A 317 4.94 -5.83 12.22
N GLU A 318 5.38 -5.23 11.11
CA GLU A 318 5.17 -3.81 10.79
C GLU A 318 3.70 -3.36 10.83
N ALA A 319 2.75 -4.29 10.61
CA ALA A 319 1.33 -3.99 10.70
C ALA A 319 0.80 -3.96 12.15
N GLY A 320 1.50 -4.59 13.09
CA GLY A 320 1.23 -4.51 14.53
C GLY A 320 1.68 -3.18 15.13
N GLN A 321 0.88 -2.61 16.03
CA GLN A 321 1.17 -1.31 16.66
C GLN A 321 1.00 -1.31 18.18
N ASP A 322 0.49 -2.39 18.76
CA ASP A 322 0.23 -2.48 20.19
C ASP A 322 1.50 -2.87 20.95
N GLU A 323 2.37 -1.87 21.15
CA GLU A 323 3.60 -2.01 21.94
C GLU A 323 3.31 -2.31 23.42
N GLU A 324 2.12 -1.96 23.94
CA GLU A 324 1.70 -2.30 25.30
C GLU A 324 1.52 -3.82 25.46
N ALA A 325 0.91 -4.48 24.47
CA ALA A 325 0.82 -5.94 24.46
C ALA A 325 2.21 -6.62 24.45
N MET A 326 3.16 -6.08 23.68
CA MET A 326 4.54 -6.57 23.66
C MET A 326 5.24 -6.37 25.01
N LEU A 327 5.02 -5.22 25.68
CA LEU A 327 5.53 -4.97 27.02
C LEU A 327 4.98 -5.96 28.05
N LEU A 328 3.68 -6.27 27.98
CA LEU A 328 3.07 -7.27 28.87
C LEU A 328 3.76 -8.64 28.75
N LEU A 329 4.11 -9.08 27.53
CA LEU A 329 4.86 -10.32 27.34
C LEU A 329 6.23 -10.27 28.04
N ILE A 330 6.96 -9.15 27.88
CA ILE A 330 8.25 -8.93 28.55
C ILE A 330 8.08 -8.94 30.08
N GLU A 331 7.03 -8.32 30.60
CA GLU A 331 6.71 -8.27 32.03
C GLU A 331 6.32 -9.64 32.60
N TYR A 332 5.59 -10.45 31.82
CA TYR A 332 5.25 -11.83 32.17
C TYR A 332 6.43 -12.80 32.07
N GLY A 333 7.56 -12.33 31.51
CA GLY A 333 8.83 -13.04 31.51
C GLY A 333 9.11 -13.79 30.21
N ALA A 334 8.56 -13.32 29.09
CA ALA A 334 8.92 -13.83 27.77
C ALA A 334 10.45 -13.79 27.59
N PRO A 335 11.06 -14.89 27.15
CA PRO A 335 12.48 -14.91 26.84
C PRO A 335 12.84 -13.82 25.82
N LEU A 336 13.88 -13.03 26.13
CA LEU A 336 14.36 -11.94 25.27
C LEU A 336 15.46 -12.38 24.30
N GLN A 337 15.85 -13.65 24.34
CA GLN A 337 16.84 -14.22 23.44
C GLN A 337 16.17 -14.60 22.13
N ASP A 338 16.95 -14.59 21.05
CA ASP A 338 16.47 -14.81 19.69
C ASP A 338 15.82 -16.19 19.56
N GLY A 339 14.49 -16.18 19.56
CA GLY A 339 13.68 -17.27 19.02
C GLY A 339 14.06 -17.49 17.56
N THR A 340 14.07 -18.74 17.12
CA THR A 340 14.49 -19.08 15.75
C THR A 340 13.56 -18.40 14.74
N SER A 341 14.10 -17.43 13.99
CA SER A 341 13.45 -16.92 12.79
C SER A 341 13.27 -18.08 11.80
N ASN A 342 12.13 -18.10 11.10
CA ASN A 342 11.78 -19.15 10.16
C ASN A 342 12.84 -19.29 9.04
N GLY A 343 13.75 -20.24 9.19
CA GLY A 343 14.24 -21.10 8.10
C GLY A 343 15.18 -20.54 7.04
N LEU A 344 15.69 -19.31 7.14
CA LEU A 344 16.76 -18.82 6.27
C LEU A 344 17.97 -18.39 7.11
N GLN A 345 18.75 -19.41 7.53
CA GLN A 345 20.08 -19.18 8.10
C GLN A 345 20.97 -18.48 7.06
N THR A 346 21.19 -17.19 7.25
CA THR A 346 22.28 -16.49 6.58
C THR A 346 23.47 -16.42 7.53
N ALA A 347 24.69 -16.37 6.99
CA ALA A 347 25.94 -16.51 7.76
C ALA A 347 26.30 -15.29 8.66
N THR A 348 25.34 -14.42 8.94
CA THR A 348 25.48 -13.27 9.85
C THR A 348 24.82 -13.59 11.19
N ALA A 349 25.37 -13.07 12.30
CA ALA A 349 24.70 -13.19 13.60
C ALA A 349 23.29 -12.60 13.49
N GLU A 350 22.26 -13.36 13.89
CA GLU A 350 20.88 -12.91 13.88
C GLU A 350 20.74 -11.61 14.70
N PRO A 351 19.96 -10.61 14.22
CA PRO A 351 19.74 -9.37 14.95
C PRO A 351 19.02 -9.67 16.26
N SER A 352 19.48 -9.05 17.35
CA SER A 352 18.88 -9.23 18.67
C SER A 352 17.45 -8.69 18.72
N LEU A 353 16.67 -9.08 19.71
CA LEU A 353 15.33 -8.50 19.93
C LEU A 353 15.34 -6.96 20.05
N LEU A 354 16.40 -6.37 20.64
CA LEU A 354 16.57 -4.92 20.69
C LEU A 354 16.83 -4.34 19.29
N ASP A 355 17.66 -5.00 18.48
CA ASP A 355 17.94 -4.56 17.10
C ASP A 355 16.66 -4.57 16.27
N ARG A 356 15.87 -5.65 16.36
CA ARG A 356 14.56 -5.76 15.70
C ARG A 356 13.59 -4.69 16.19
N ALA A 357 13.56 -4.39 17.48
CA ALA A 357 12.73 -3.32 18.04
C ALA A 357 13.11 -1.94 17.48
N LEU A 358 14.40 -1.65 17.39
CA LEU A 358 14.92 -0.39 16.83
C LEU A 358 14.60 -0.25 15.34
N GLU A 359 14.80 -1.33 14.58
CA GLU A 359 14.54 -1.36 13.13
C GLU A 359 13.05 -1.27 12.78
N ASN A 360 12.16 -1.83 13.62
CA ASN A 360 10.71 -1.83 13.42
C ASN A 360 9.99 -0.74 14.21
N HIS A 361 10.72 0.30 14.66
CA HIS A 361 10.18 1.50 15.31
C HIS A 361 9.46 1.28 16.66
N ARG A 362 9.85 0.25 17.43
CA ARG A 362 9.26 -0.10 18.74
C ARG A 362 9.91 0.67 19.90
N LEU A 363 9.74 1.99 19.91
CA LEU A 363 10.45 2.86 20.85
C LEU A 363 10.09 2.59 22.32
N LEU A 364 8.87 2.12 22.62
CA LEU A 364 8.48 1.81 24.01
C LEU A 364 9.23 0.60 24.55
N LEU A 365 9.71 -0.29 23.69
CA LEU A 365 10.46 -1.49 24.09
C LEU A 365 11.95 -1.21 24.35
N VAL A 366 12.51 -0.14 23.76
CA VAL A 366 13.95 0.14 23.80
C VAL A 366 14.47 0.25 25.24
N SER A 367 13.87 1.11 26.07
CA SER A 367 14.34 1.30 27.45
C SER A 367 14.16 0.03 28.31
N PRO A 368 12.97 -0.62 28.32
CA PRO A 368 12.76 -1.87 29.05
C PRO A 368 13.72 -3.01 28.66
N LEU A 369 14.11 -3.11 27.39
CA LEU A 369 15.09 -4.10 26.92
C LEU A 369 16.50 -3.76 27.39
N ILE A 370 16.91 -2.49 27.32
CA ILE A 370 18.22 -2.02 27.80
C ILE A 370 18.35 -2.25 29.32
N GLU A 371 17.33 -1.91 30.10
CA GLU A 371 17.29 -2.12 31.55
C GLU A 371 17.46 -3.59 31.93
N ARG A 372 16.93 -4.50 31.11
CA ARG A 372 17.08 -5.96 31.24
C ARG A 372 18.41 -6.49 30.69
N GLY A 373 19.32 -5.60 30.30
CA GLY A 373 20.68 -5.94 29.93
C GLY A 373 20.88 -6.29 28.45
N ALA A 374 19.98 -5.85 27.55
CA ALA A 374 20.13 -6.10 26.11
C ALA A 374 21.48 -5.64 25.55
N LEU A 375 22.07 -4.56 26.09
CA LEU A 375 23.38 -4.04 25.69
C LEU A 375 24.56 -4.61 26.51
N LYS A 376 24.32 -5.58 27.40
CA LYS A 376 25.33 -6.07 28.34
C LYS A 376 25.75 -7.50 28.03
N THR A 377 27.01 -7.80 28.32
CA THR A 377 27.56 -9.15 28.36
C THR A 377 28.26 -9.32 29.70
N GLN A 378 27.88 -10.36 30.45
CA GLN A 378 28.36 -10.58 31.83
C GLN A 378 28.18 -9.36 32.76
N GLY A 379 27.12 -8.58 32.54
CA GLY A 379 26.77 -7.40 33.36
C GLY A 379 27.50 -6.11 33.01
N ALA A 380 28.51 -6.14 32.13
CA ALA A 380 29.18 -4.96 31.59
C ALA A 380 28.62 -4.56 30.23
N LEU A 381 28.69 -3.27 29.88
CA LEU A 381 28.32 -2.79 28.55
C LEU A 381 29.19 -3.48 27.49
N ASP A 382 28.55 -4.06 26.48
CA ASP A 382 29.21 -4.78 25.39
C ASP A 382 29.31 -3.85 24.16
N PRO A 383 30.53 -3.45 23.74
CA PRO A 383 30.71 -2.59 22.58
C PRO A 383 30.10 -3.17 21.30
N HIS A 384 30.14 -4.49 21.09
CA HIS A 384 29.60 -5.10 19.89
C HIS A 384 28.07 -5.03 19.85
N LYS A 385 27.41 -5.23 21.00
CA LYS A 385 25.94 -5.06 21.10
C LYS A 385 25.53 -3.61 20.97
N LEU A 386 26.32 -2.69 21.53
CA LEU A 386 26.11 -1.25 21.37
C LEU A 386 26.22 -0.83 19.90
N ASP A 387 27.24 -1.31 19.19
CA ASP A 387 27.41 -1.06 17.76
C ASP A 387 26.25 -1.66 16.94
N SER A 388 25.84 -2.90 17.23
CA SER A 388 24.70 -3.55 16.56
C SER A 388 23.42 -2.74 16.73
N ALA A 389 23.10 -2.35 17.97
CA ALA A 389 21.91 -1.56 18.28
C ALA A 389 21.97 -0.17 17.62
N PHE A 390 23.15 0.45 17.57
CA PHE A 390 23.31 1.75 16.92
C PHE A 390 23.08 1.65 15.42
N GLN A 391 23.63 0.62 14.78
CA GLN A 391 23.40 0.31 13.37
C GLN A 391 21.92 0.00 13.08
N ALA A 392 21.27 -0.78 13.94
CA ALA A 392 19.84 -1.09 13.87
C ALA A 392 18.96 0.17 13.98
N ALA A 393 19.28 1.07 14.92
CA ALA A 393 18.59 2.35 15.07
C ALA A 393 18.71 3.25 13.82
N ILE A 394 19.87 3.23 13.15
CA ILE A 394 20.07 3.96 11.89
C ILE A 394 19.26 3.33 10.76
N ARG A 395 19.21 2.00 10.65
CA ARG A 395 18.36 1.28 9.68
C ARG A 395 16.87 1.57 9.90
N GLY A 396 16.43 1.68 11.15
CA GLY A 396 15.07 2.11 11.51
C GLY A 396 14.78 3.59 11.22
N GLY A 397 15.78 4.41 10.91
CA GLY A 397 15.54 5.76 10.39
C GLY A 397 14.79 6.71 11.35
N ARG A 398 14.90 6.52 12.67
CA ARG A 398 14.36 7.44 13.70
C ARG A 398 15.49 8.08 14.47
N LEU A 399 15.61 9.41 14.41
CA LEU A 399 16.70 10.13 15.07
C LEU A 399 16.66 9.93 16.59
N ALA A 400 15.46 9.89 17.18
CA ALA A 400 15.29 9.65 18.61
C ALA A 400 15.87 8.30 19.05
N ALA A 401 15.71 7.25 18.25
CA ALA A 401 16.29 5.93 18.54
C ALA A 401 17.82 5.97 18.45
N VAL A 402 18.36 6.60 17.39
CA VAL A 402 19.81 6.76 17.18
C VAL A 402 20.45 7.50 18.37
N GLN A 403 19.81 8.57 18.84
CA GLN A 403 20.25 9.33 20.02
C GLN A 403 20.13 8.53 21.31
N ALA A 404 19.02 7.82 21.52
CA ALA A 404 18.80 7.01 22.70
C ALA A 404 19.87 5.92 22.89
N ILE A 405 20.30 5.28 21.79
CA ILE A 405 21.39 4.28 21.81
C ILE A 405 22.75 4.95 21.98
N TRP A 406 23.01 6.05 21.29
CA TRP A 406 24.25 6.83 21.45
C TRP A 406 24.49 7.25 22.90
N ASP A 407 23.45 7.70 23.58
CA ASP A 407 23.52 8.19 24.96
C ASP A 407 23.81 7.06 25.98
N GLN A 408 23.59 5.77 25.62
CA GLN A 408 23.97 4.63 26.46
C GLN A 408 25.50 4.48 26.60
N GLY A 409 26.26 4.97 25.63
CA GLY A 409 27.72 4.88 25.62
C GLY A 409 28.43 5.76 26.65
N GLY A 410 27.77 6.84 27.10
CA GLY A 410 28.31 7.81 28.04
C GLY A 410 29.70 8.36 27.65
N HIS A 411 30.56 8.66 28.63
CA HIS A 411 31.92 9.15 28.36
C HIS A 411 32.96 8.03 28.11
N GLY A 412 32.56 6.76 28.16
CA GLY A 412 33.48 5.62 28.16
C GLY A 412 33.58 4.85 26.84
N VAL A 413 32.45 4.43 26.28
CA VAL A 413 32.37 3.59 25.07
C VAL A 413 31.29 4.15 24.16
N GLN A 414 31.67 4.89 23.12
CA GLN A 414 30.72 5.40 22.13
C GLN A 414 30.53 4.38 21.00
N PRO A 415 29.34 4.30 20.37
CA PRO A 415 29.13 3.44 19.21
C PRO A 415 30.09 3.78 18.06
N ALA A 416 30.51 2.77 17.33
CA ALA A 416 31.33 2.92 16.14
C ALA A 416 30.57 3.71 15.05
N LEU A 417 31.25 4.70 14.47
CA LEU A 417 30.74 5.51 13.35
C LEU A 417 30.99 4.86 11.98
N PHE A 418 31.66 3.70 11.96
CA PHE A 418 31.98 2.93 10.77
C PHE A 418 31.63 1.46 11.00
N PHE A 419 31.24 0.77 9.93
CA PHE A 419 31.03 -0.67 9.92
C PHE A 419 31.65 -1.28 8.67
N THR A 420 31.92 -2.58 8.72
CA THR A 420 32.53 -3.30 7.60
C THR A 420 31.47 -3.87 6.67
N GLU A 421 31.38 -3.35 5.44
CA GLU A 421 30.60 -3.98 4.37
C GLU A 421 31.36 -5.17 3.76
N LYS A 422 30.65 -6.27 3.51
CA LYS A 422 31.20 -7.50 2.88
C LYS A 422 30.39 -7.94 1.67
N PRO A 423 30.34 -7.16 0.57
CA PRO A 423 29.83 -7.68 -0.71
C PRO A 423 30.69 -8.86 -1.20
N ASP A 424 30.12 -9.72 -2.05
CA ASP A 424 30.65 -11.02 -2.52
C ASP A 424 32.13 -11.08 -2.95
N GLN A 425 32.78 -9.93 -3.19
CA GLN A 425 34.17 -9.83 -3.66
C GLN A 425 35.02 -8.75 -2.97
N MET A 426 34.51 -8.01 -1.98
CA MET A 426 35.26 -6.91 -1.35
C MET A 426 34.88 -6.72 0.12
N THR A 427 35.84 -6.29 0.93
CA THR A 427 35.60 -5.88 2.32
C THR A 427 36.05 -4.43 2.47
N LYS A 428 35.17 -3.56 2.98
CA LYS A 428 35.46 -2.13 3.12
C LYS A 428 34.80 -1.58 4.37
N ASP A 429 35.57 -0.84 5.16
CA ASP A 429 35.01 -0.05 6.25
C ASP A 429 34.39 1.23 5.68
N VAL A 430 33.11 1.42 5.98
CA VAL A 430 32.30 2.53 5.46
C VAL A 430 31.56 3.21 6.61
N PRO A 431 31.21 4.50 6.48
CA PRO A 431 30.40 5.17 7.49
C PRO A 431 29.05 4.51 7.72
N VAL A 432 28.55 4.58 8.95
CA VAL A 432 27.19 4.09 9.29
C VAL A 432 26.06 4.81 8.55
N THR A 433 26.31 5.94 7.89
CA THR A 433 25.34 6.58 6.99
C THR A 433 24.91 5.69 5.82
N PHE A 434 25.71 4.68 5.46
CA PHE A 434 25.36 3.70 4.43
C PHE A 434 24.30 2.68 4.88
N LEU A 435 23.96 2.65 6.17
CA LEU A 435 22.84 1.87 6.70
C LEU A 435 21.49 2.58 6.57
N LEU A 436 21.49 3.85 6.17
CA LEU A 436 20.25 4.58 5.92
C LEU A 436 19.52 3.92 4.74
N ALA A 437 18.37 3.33 5.01
CA ALA A 437 17.51 2.73 4.01
C ALA A 437 16.06 3.00 4.37
N ARG A 438 15.36 3.77 3.54
CA ARG A 438 13.92 4.00 3.74
C ARG A 438 13.14 2.76 3.32
N ARG A 439 12.39 2.18 4.25
CA ARG A 439 11.44 1.09 3.94
C ARG A 439 10.27 1.63 3.12
N TYR A 440 9.69 0.78 2.29
CA TYR A 440 8.54 1.15 1.47
C TYR A 440 7.39 1.65 2.36
N GLY A 441 6.84 2.82 2.05
CA GLY A 441 5.73 3.42 2.82
C GLY A 441 6.12 4.08 4.15
N ASP A 442 7.41 4.12 4.54
CA ASP A 442 7.81 4.82 5.76
C ASP A 442 7.85 6.35 5.55
N GLU A 443 6.73 7.02 5.81
CA GLU A 443 6.61 8.49 5.73
C GLU A 443 7.31 9.24 6.86
N ARG A 444 7.70 8.55 7.95
CA ARG A 444 8.33 9.17 9.11
C ARG A 444 9.85 9.02 9.12
N TRP A 445 10.43 8.53 8.02
CA TRP A 445 11.87 8.32 7.88
C TRP A 445 12.65 9.64 8.01
N GLU A 446 13.63 9.67 8.92
CA GLU A 446 14.39 10.88 9.28
C GLU A 446 15.81 10.87 8.73
N GLY A 447 16.03 10.27 7.56
CA GLY A 447 17.37 10.03 7.00
C GLY A 447 18.24 11.28 6.90
N LEU A 448 17.70 12.41 6.41
CA LEU A 448 18.40 13.69 6.36
C LEU A 448 18.86 14.15 7.76
N ARG A 449 17.97 14.09 8.76
CA ARG A 449 18.28 14.54 10.12
C ARG A 449 19.34 13.66 10.77
N ILE A 450 19.29 12.35 10.52
CA ILE A 450 20.30 11.39 11.00
C ILE A 450 21.65 11.67 10.33
N ALA A 451 21.68 11.87 9.01
CA ALA A 451 22.91 12.19 8.30
C ALA A 451 23.55 13.50 8.79
N GLN A 452 22.76 14.55 9.01
CA GLN A 452 23.25 15.81 9.60
C GLN A 452 23.80 15.60 11.02
N TRP A 453 23.11 14.83 11.84
CA TRP A 453 23.53 14.53 13.21
C TRP A 453 24.82 13.69 13.27
N LEU A 454 25.01 12.77 12.33
CA LEU A 454 26.24 11.98 12.17
C LEU A 454 27.39 12.85 11.62
N ALA A 455 27.13 13.74 10.66
CA ALA A 455 28.14 14.67 10.14
C ALA A 455 28.69 15.58 11.23
N ALA A 456 27.84 16.06 12.15
CA ALA A 456 28.25 16.83 13.32
C ALA A 456 29.19 16.04 14.28
N ARG A 457 29.29 14.72 14.14
CA ARG A 457 30.20 13.81 14.86
C ARG A 457 31.43 13.41 14.04
N GLY A 458 31.68 14.07 12.91
CA GLY A 458 32.85 13.84 12.07
C GLY A 458 32.68 12.73 11.04
N VAL A 459 31.46 12.25 10.79
CA VAL A 459 31.21 11.32 9.69
C VAL A 459 31.34 12.04 8.35
N ASP A 460 32.20 11.54 7.47
CA ASP A 460 32.33 12.03 6.10
C ASP A 460 31.16 11.54 5.23
N LEU A 461 30.27 12.47 4.88
CA LEU A 461 29.13 12.19 4.00
C LEU A 461 29.55 11.90 2.54
N LYS A 462 30.73 12.37 2.11
CA LYS A 462 31.25 12.18 0.73
C LYS A 462 31.99 10.86 0.55
N ALA A 463 32.08 10.04 1.60
CA ALA A 463 32.60 8.69 1.50
C ALA A 463 31.84 7.87 0.45
N ARG A 464 32.48 6.80 -0.06
CA ARG A 464 31.87 5.84 -0.97
C ARG A 464 31.73 4.50 -0.29
N GLY A 465 30.59 3.83 -0.48
CA GLY A 465 30.37 2.45 -0.05
C GLY A 465 31.30 1.44 -0.73
N ALA A 466 31.19 0.16 -0.37
CA ALA A 466 31.94 -0.92 -1.00
C ALA A 466 31.57 -1.10 -2.48
N SER A 467 30.28 -0.96 -2.82
CA SER A 467 29.75 -0.96 -4.19
C SER A 467 29.88 0.40 -4.91
N ARG A 468 30.75 1.30 -4.41
CA ARG A 468 30.90 2.70 -4.85
C ARG A 468 29.66 3.58 -4.67
N THR A 469 28.58 3.06 -4.11
CA THR A 469 27.38 3.81 -3.72
C THR A 469 27.77 5.08 -2.94
N THR A 470 27.08 6.18 -3.21
CA THR A 470 27.24 7.45 -2.47
C THR A 470 25.99 7.73 -1.66
N LEU A 471 26.07 8.65 -0.69
CA LEU A 471 24.89 9.06 0.06
C LEU A 471 23.80 9.69 -0.82
N LEU A 472 24.18 10.28 -1.97
CA LEU A 472 23.23 10.78 -2.96
C LEU A 472 22.37 9.65 -3.56
N HIS A 473 22.96 8.48 -3.85
CA HIS A 473 22.19 7.33 -4.34
C HIS A 473 21.16 6.88 -3.30
N ILE A 474 21.54 6.84 -2.02
CA ILE A 474 20.65 6.47 -0.91
C ILE A 474 19.49 7.47 -0.80
N ALA A 475 19.77 8.77 -0.81
CA ALA A 475 18.75 9.81 -0.72
C ALA A 475 17.77 9.76 -1.90
N VAL A 476 18.27 9.54 -3.13
CA VAL A 476 17.45 9.40 -4.34
C VAL A 476 16.57 8.16 -4.27
N LYS A 477 17.13 7.00 -3.91
CA LYS A 477 16.36 5.75 -3.75
C LYS A 477 15.30 5.86 -2.66
N ALA A 478 15.57 6.62 -1.59
CA ALA A 478 14.62 6.91 -0.53
C ALA A 478 13.50 7.89 -0.95
N GLY A 479 13.64 8.56 -2.10
CA GLY A 479 12.65 9.54 -2.56
C GLY A 479 12.55 10.80 -1.68
N ASP A 480 13.60 11.13 -0.92
CA ASP A 480 13.61 12.30 -0.03
C ASP A 480 14.24 13.50 -0.75
N ILE A 481 13.38 14.34 -1.32
CA ILE A 481 13.81 15.49 -2.13
C ILE A 481 14.63 16.51 -1.34
N GLU A 482 14.32 16.71 -0.05
CA GLU A 482 15.06 17.66 0.79
C GLU A 482 16.43 17.10 1.14
N PHE A 483 16.54 15.78 1.33
CA PHE A 483 17.84 15.13 1.49
C PHE A 483 18.68 15.23 0.21
N VAL A 484 18.09 14.99 -0.96
CA VAL A 484 18.78 15.16 -2.25
C VAL A 484 19.25 16.61 -2.42
N ARG A 485 18.38 17.60 -2.18
CA ARG A 485 18.70 19.03 -2.27
C ARG A 485 19.85 19.41 -1.33
N PHE A 486 19.80 18.93 -0.08
CA PHE A 486 20.88 19.13 0.88
C PHE A 486 22.22 18.62 0.33
N LEU A 487 22.26 17.40 -0.19
CA LEU A 487 23.51 16.79 -0.70
C LEU A 487 24.04 17.49 -1.95
N LEU A 488 23.17 17.88 -2.90
CA LEU A 488 23.60 18.63 -4.08
C LEU A 488 24.18 20.00 -3.70
N ASN A 489 23.63 20.67 -2.68
CA ASN A 489 24.18 21.91 -2.13
C ASN A 489 25.54 21.72 -1.43
N GLN A 490 25.92 20.49 -1.09
CA GLN A 490 27.24 20.14 -0.55
C GLN A 490 28.25 19.79 -1.65
N GLU A 491 27.97 20.10 -2.93
CA GLU A 491 28.85 19.79 -4.07
C GLU A 491 29.16 18.29 -4.17
N PHE A 492 28.14 17.44 -4.04
CA PHE A 492 28.26 16.03 -4.41
C PHE A 492 28.40 15.92 -5.93
N ASP A 493 29.30 15.05 -6.38
CA ASP A 493 29.39 14.69 -7.80
C ASP A 493 28.12 13.94 -8.21
N VAL A 494 27.24 14.63 -8.94
CA VAL A 494 25.97 14.10 -9.43
C VAL A 494 26.15 12.92 -10.39
N ASN A 495 27.33 12.82 -11.03
CA ASN A 495 27.69 11.78 -11.98
C ASN A 495 28.55 10.68 -11.36
N ALA A 496 28.74 10.70 -10.04
CA ALA A 496 29.43 9.61 -9.35
C ALA A 496 28.69 8.29 -9.60
N LEU A 497 29.41 7.30 -10.11
CA LEU A 497 28.83 6.00 -10.43
C LEU A 497 28.77 5.10 -9.20
N GLY A 498 27.57 4.65 -8.85
CA GLY A 498 27.29 3.72 -7.76
C GLY A 498 27.30 2.27 -8.23
N GLU A 499 26.36 1.50 -7.67
CA GLU A 499 26.01 0.15 -8.10
C GLU A 499 25.52 0.16 -9.55
N PHE A 500 25.80 -0.91 -10.31
CA PHE A 500 25.47 -1.05 -11.74
C PHE A 500 26.08 -0.01 -12.69
N ASP A 501 27.13 0.70 -12.26
CA ASP A 501 27.76 1.77 -13.05
C ASP A 501 26.79 2.89 -13.47
N LEU A 502 25.76 3.15 -12.66
CA LEU A 502 24.79 4.22 -12.88
C LEU A 502 25.04 5.41 -11.94
N PRO A 503 24.78 6.65 -12.39
CA PRO A 503 24.66 7.80 -11.50
C PRO A 503 23.38 7.69 -10.67
N ALA A 504 23.23 8.55 -9.65
CA ALA A 504 22.07 8.52 -8.76
C ALA A 504 20.73 8.69 -9.49
N LEU A 505 20.71 9.37 -10.65
CA LEU A 505 19.53 9.49 -11.53
C LEU A 505 18.94 8.14 -11.93
N GLY A 506 19.76 7.09 -12.08
CA GLY A 506 19.30 5.74 -12.42
C GLY A 506 18.40 5.10 -11.36
N GLY A 507 18.44 5.59 -10.12
CA GLY A 507 17.59 5.14 -9.02
C GLY A 507 16.40 6.04 -8.71
N ALA A 508 16.17 7.10 -9.50
CA ALA A 508 15.06 8.02 -9.25
C ALA A 508 13.72 7.34 -9.54
N THR A 509 12.75 7.51 -8.63
CA THR A 509 11.36 7.02 -8.78
C THR A 509 10.35 8.16 -8.80
N ASN A 510 10.81 9.40 -8.64
CA ASN A 510 10.00 10.62 -8.63
C ASN A 510 10.56 11.62 -9.65
N GLU A 511 9.68 12.21 -10.46
CA GLU A 511 10.03 13.20 -11.47
C GLU A 511 10.75 14.43 -10.89
N ASP A 512 10.34 14.94 -9.73
CA ASP A 512 10.96 16.14 -9.12
C ASP A 512 12.42 15.89 -8.75
N ILE A 513 12.73 14.69 -8.24
CA ILE A 513 14.11 14.28 -7.95
C ILE A 513 14.90 14.11 -9.25
N ALA A 514 14.30 13.46 -10.26
CA ALA A 514 14.94 13.31 -11.57
C ALA A 514 15.27 14.68 -12.19
N LEU A 515 14.30 15.61 -12.18
CA LEU A 515 14.49 16.98 -12.64
C LEU A 515 15.57 17.72 -11.88
N LEU A 516 15.58 17.62 -10.55
CA LEU A 516 16.59 18.24 -9.70
C LEU A 516 18.00 17.74 -10.08
N LEU A 517 18.17 16.43 -10.25
CA LEU A 517 19.44 15.85 -10.69
C LEU A 517 19.85 16.31 -12.10
N LEU A 518 18.90 16.33 -13.05
CA LEU A 518 19.12 16.80 -14.42
C LEU A 518 19.57 18.27 -14.45
N GLN A 519 18.91 19.14 -13.69
CA GLN A 519 19.26 20.56 -13.56
C GLN A 519 20.65 20.77 -12.97
N HIS A 520 21.10 19.86 -12.11
CA HIS A 520 22.46 19.83 -11.57
C HIS A 520 23.49 19.14 -12.49
N GLY A 521 23.09 18.74 -13.71
CA GLY A 521 24.00 18.21 -14.72
C GLY A 521 24.20 16.70 -14.66
N SER A 522 23.27 15.95 -14.07
CA SER A 522 23.29 14.49 -14.12
C SER A 522 23.24 13.98 -15.56
N ASP A 523 24.08 13.00 -15.85
CA ASP A 523 24.08 12.30 -17.13
C ASP A 523 22.86 11.39 -17.21
N TRP A 524 21.99 11.68 -18.17
CA TRP A 524 20.81 10.89 -18.48
C TRP A 524 21.06 9.87 -19.58
N GLN A 525 22.20 9.96 -20.28
CA GLN A 525 22.64 9.02 -21.33
C GLN A 525 23.33 7.78 -20.73
N MET A 526 22.99 7.45 -19.49
CA MET A 526 23.44 6.26 -18.79
C MET A 526 22.99 4.97 -19.48
N ASP A 527 23.79 3.91 -19.32
CA ASP A 527 23.58 2.56 -19.90
C ASP A 527 23.36 2.54 -21.43
N ASP A 528 22.14 2.22 -21.88
CA ASP A 528 21.72 2.06 -23.27
C ASP A 528 21.57 3.39 -24.03
N ASN A 529 22.51 4.32 -23.80
CA ASN A 529 22.50 5.69 -24.31
C ASN A 529 21.24 6.46 -23.90
N GLY A 530 20.72 6.18 -22.70
CA GLY A 530 19.55 6.80 -22.11
C GLY A 530 18.21 6.31 -22.66
N SER A 531 18.16 5.26 -23.50
CA SER A 531 16.88 4.79 -24.05
C SER A 531 15.97 4.17 -22.99
N GLY A 532 16.55 3.49 -22.00
CA GLY A 532 15.88 2.92 -20.84
C GLY A 532 15.32 4.01 -19.95
N PHE A 533 16.10 5.05 -19.66
CA PHE A 533 15.64 6.22 -18.91
C PHE A 533 14.48 6.93 -19.63
N LEU A 534 14.61 7.20 -20.93
CA LEU A 534 13.55 7.85 -21.71
C LEU A 534 12.28 7.00 -21.78
N ARG A 535 12.40 5.66 -21.88
CA ARG A 535 11.25 4.76 -21.83
C ARG A 535 10.59 4.82 -20.46
N TYR A 536 11.35 4.64 -19.38
CA TYR A 536 10.85 4.71 -18.01
C TYR A 536 10.16 6.06 -17.72
N ALA A 537 10.79 7.18 -18.10
CA ALA A 537 10.20 8.52 -17.96
C ALA A 537 8.89 8.69 -18.74
N ARG A 538 8.72 8.06 -19.91
CA ARG A 538 7.46 8.07 -20.66
C ARG A 538 6.39 7.24 -19.96
N ASP A 539 6.76 6.04 -19.52
CA ASP A 539 5.86 5.10 -18.84
C ASP A 539 5.35 5.66 -17.50
N GLN A 540 6.22 6.40 -16.78
CA GLN A 540 5.89 7.11 -15.55
C GLN A 540 5.29 8.52 -15.78
N HIS A 541 5.11 8.93 -17.04
CA HIS A 541 4.59 10.26 -17.42
C HIS A 541 5.39 11.44 -16.83
N TRP A 542 6.71 11.34 -16.77
CA TRP A 542 7.63 12.41 -16.36
C TRP A 542 7.79 13.49 -17.44
N ASN A 543 6.70 14.18 -17.73
CA ASN A 543 6.59 15.10 -18.86
C ASN A 543 7.48 16.32 -18.74
N ARG A 544 7.68 16.86 -17.53
CA ARG A 544 8.58 17.99 -17.27
C ARG A 544 10.03 17.57 -17.44
N ALA A 545 10.41 16.37 -16.98
CA ALA A 545 11.75 15.82 -17.23
C ALA A 545 12.00 15.61 -18.74
N LEU A 546 11.04 15.03 -19.44
CA LEU A 546 11.10 14.84 -20.90
C LEU A 546 11.17 16.18 -21.67
N ALA A 547 10.40 17.18 -21.24
CA ALA A 547 10.43 18.52 -21.82
C ALA A 547 11.77 19.22 -21.56
N TRP A 548 12.30 19.11 -20.34
CA TRP A 548 13.62 19.64 -19.97
C TRP A 548 14.70 19.02 -20.85
N LEU A 549 14.69 17.69 -21.01
CA LEU A 549 15.63 16.98 -21.87
C LEU A 549 15.54 17.45 -23.32
N LYS A 550 14.32 17.59 -23.88
CA LYS A 550 14.14 18.10 -25.25
C LYS A 550 14.71 19.51 -25.43
N ALA A 551 14.58 20.37 -24.43
CA ALA A 551 15.11 21.74 -24.46
C ALA A 551 16.64 21.80 -24.29
N HIS A 552 17.24 20.81 -23.63
CA HIS A 552 18.67 20.78 -23.28
C HIS A 552 19.47 19.71 -24.04
N GLN A 553 18.85 19.00 -24.98
CA GLN A 553 19.55 18.16 -25.95
C GLN A 553 20.39 19.07 -26.87
N GLN A 554 21.72 18.96 -26.79
CA GLN A 554 22.58 19.59 -27.78
C GLN A 554 22.19 19.07 -29.17
N PRO A 555 21.98 19.94 -30.17
CA PRO A 555 21.74 19.48 -31.52
C PRO A 555 22.94 18.64 -31.95
N LYS A 556 22.70 17.39 -32.35
CA LYS A 556 23.72 16.55 -32.99
C LYS A 556 24.34 17.38 -34.11
N LEU A 557 25.59 17.80 -33.95
CA LEU A 557 26.43 18.24 -35.05
C LEU A 557 26.51 17.04 -36.00
N GLN A 558 25.67 17.05 -37.04
CA GLN A 558 25.81 16.15 -38.17
C GLN A 558 27.23 16.31 -38.70
N ARG A 559 28.04 15.25 -38.58
CA ARG A 559 29.29 15.08 -39.30
C ARG A 559 29.15 13.90 -40.24
#